data_AF-A0A7W1ZQR2-F1
#
_entry.id   AF-A0A7W1ZQR2-F1
#
_cell.length_a   1.000
_cell.length_b   1.000
_cell.length_c   1.000
_cell.angle_alpha   90.00
_cell.angle_beta   90.00
_cell.angle_gamma   90.00
#
_symmetry.space_group_name_H-M   'P 1'
#
loop_
_entity.id
_entity.type
_entity.pdbx_description
1 polymer ?
#
loop_
_entity_poly.entity_id
_entity_poly.type
_entity_poly.pdbx_seq_one_letter_code
_entity_poly.pdbx_strand_id
1 'polypeptide(L)' 'MSTTIYIELVDEGTQVWRPVEAEQVREGVFRIIGRQPEDEHWQFASGSFVRCRERTFSGGEHGFVAYEMATA' A
#
# COMPACT_ATOMS: atom_id res chain seq x y z
N MET A 1 -7.21 14.14 -4.19
CA MET A 1 -5.85 14.25 -3.65
C MET A 1 -5.35 12.85 -3.43
N SER A 2 -4.12 12.54 -3.81
CA SER A 2 -3.50 11.25 -3.57
C SER A 2 -2.69 11.25 -2.27
N THR A 3 -2.55 10.08 -1.68
CA THR A 3 -1.83 9.80 -0.44
C THR A 3 -0.89 8.64 -0.70
N THR A 4 0.33 8.73 -0.17
CA THR A 4 1.27 7.61 -0.18
C THR A 4 0.82 6.56 0.83
N ILE A 5 0.63 5.33 0.37
CA ILE A 5 0.49 4.16 1.21
C ILE A 5 1.66 3.20 0.94
N TYR A 6 1.86 2.25 1.83
CA TYR A 6 2.91 1.25 1.75
C TYR A 6 2.27 -0.11 1.57
N ILE A 7 2.74 -0.84 0.56
CA ILE A 7 2.34 -2.22 0.28
C ILE A 7 3.55 -3.12 0.43
N GLU A 8 3.34 -4.36 0.86
CA GLU A 8 4.40 -5.35 0.90
C GLU A 8 4.75 -5.78 -0.53
N LEU A 9 6.05 -5.89 -0.83
CA LEU A 9 6.50 -6.64 -2.01
C LEU A 9 6.60 -8.11 -1.62
N VAL A 10 5.86 -8.97 -2.31
CA VAL A 10 5.92 -10.41 -2.11
C VAL A 10 7.14 -10.97 -2.86
N ASP A 11 7.62 -12.14 -2.43
CA ASP A 11 8.75 -12.87 -3.05
C ASP A 11 10.16 -12.23 -2.93
N GLU A 12 10.33 -11.19 -2.12
CA GLU A 12 11.64 -10.53 -1.91
C GLU A 12 12.57 -11.27 -0.93
N GLY A 13 12.11 -12.36 -0.30
CA GLY A 13 12.86 -13.10 0.72
C GLY A 13 13.05 -12.35 2.05
N THR A 14 12.59 -11.10 2.13
CA THR A 14 12.54 -10.25 3.32
C THR A 14 11.30 -9.36 3.27
N GLN A 15 10.84 -8.89 4.42
CA GLN A 15 9.71 -7.96 4.47
C GLN A 15 10.17 -6.55 4.06
N VAL A 16 9.82 -6.15 2.84
CA VAL A 16 10.06 -4.81 2.32
C VAL A 16 8.76 -4.17 1.85
N TRP A 17 8.73 -2.84 1.92
CA TRP A 17 7.55 -2.04 1.68
C TRP A 17 7.79 -1.10 0.50
N ARG A 18 6.90 -1.12 -0.50
CA ARG A 18 6.92 -0.19 -1.62
C ARG A 18 5.96 0.97 -1.32
N PRO A 19 6.42 2.23 -1.30
CA PRO A 19 5.53 3.38 -1.30
C PRO A 19 4.80 3.45 -2.65
N VAL A 20 3.48 3.59 -2.62
CA VAL A 20 2.63 3.68 -3.81
C VAL A 20 1.60 4.78 -3.65
N GLU A 21 1.21 5.35 -4.79
CA GLU A 21 0.17 6.37 -4.83
C GLU A 21 -1.22 5.74 -4.72
N ALA A 22 -2.05 6.27 -3.83
CA ALA A 22 -3.42 5.84 -3.64
C ALA A 22 -4.38 7.02 -3.42
N GLU A 23 -5.65 6.85 -3.77
CA GLU A 23 -6.71 7.80 -3.47
C GLU A 23 -7.48 7.34 -2.24
N GLN A 24 -7.69 8.22 -1.26
CA GLN A 24 -8.57 7.91 -0.14
C GLN A 24 -10.02 7.92 -0.61
N VAL A 25 -10.70 6.77 -0.45
CA VAL A 25 -12.11 6.59 -0.86
C VAL A 25 -13.04 6.93 0.30
N ARG A 26 -12.67 6.48 1.50
CA ARG A 26 -13.32 6.78 2.78
C ARG A 26 -12.35 6.54 3.93
N GLU A 27 -12.78 6.74 5.17
CA GLU A 27 -11.93 6.53 6.33
C GLU A 27 -11.32 5.13 6.34
N GLY A 28 -9.98 5.08 6.39
CA GLY A 28 -9.20 3.85 6.39
C GLY A 28 -9.19 3.04 5.08
N VAL A 29 -9.88 3.46 4.01
CA VAL A 29 -9.95 2.74 2.73
C VAL A 29 -9.38 3.57 1.59
N PHE A 30 -8.46 2.96 0.85
CA PHE A 30 -7.70 3.59 -0.22
C PHE A 30 -7.80 2.76 -1.51
N ARG A 31 -7.85 3.42 -2.66
CA ARG A 31 -7.72 2.79 -3.98
C ARG A 31 -6.30 2.99 -4.49
N ILE A 32 -5.59 1.91 -4.81
CA ILE A 32 -4.25 1.99 -5.40
C ILE A 32 -4.37 2.54 -6.82
N ILE A 33 -3.70 3.66 -7.10
CA ILE A 33 -3.68 4.27 -8.44
C ILE A 33 -2.28 4.25 -9.08
N GLY A 34 -1.24 3.98 -8.29
CA GLY A 34 0.11 3.74 -8.79
C GLY A 34 0.18 2.53 -9.72
N ARG A 35 1.03 2.60 -10.74
CA ARG A 35 1.29 1.51 -11.68
C ARG A 35 2.35 0.57 -11.13
N GLN A 36 2.03 -0.71 -11.02
CA GLN A 36 2.98 -1.76 -10.66
C GLN A 36 4.00 -1.98 -11.79
N PRO A 37 5.33 -1.91 -11.50
CA PRO A 37 6.37 -2.33 -12.42
C PRO A 37 6.31 -3.84 -12.72
N GLU A 38 6.74 -4.26 -13.91
CA GLU A 38 6.67 -5.67 -14.33
C GLU A 38 7.58 -6.60 -13.51
N ASP A 39 8.64 -6.04 -12.93
CA ASP A 39 9.64 -6.73 -12.11
C ASP A 39 9.31 -6.72 -10.60
N GLU A 40 8.17 -6.14 -10.20
CA GLU A 40 7.73 -6.12 -8.81
C GLU A 40 6.49 -6.97 -8.60
N HIS A 41 6.44 -7.73 -7.51
CA HIS A 41 5.24 -8.43 -7.09
C HIS A 41 4.62 -7.73 -5.89
N TRP A 42 3.53 -7.00 -6.12
CA TRP A 42 2.82 -6.27 -5.09
C TRP A 42 1.84 -7.18 -4.35
N GLN A 43 1.73 -7.03 -3.03
CA GLN A 43 0.70 -7.71 -2.23
C GLN A 43 -0.73 -7.41 -2.72
N PHE A 44 -0.94 -6.19 -3.22
CA PHE A 44 -2.22 -5.73 -3.76
C PHE A 44 -2.00 -5.01 -5.09
N ALA A 45 -2.72 -5.42 -6.13
CA ALA A 45 -2.55 -4.89 -7.48
C ALA A 45 -3.09 -3.46 -7.62
N SER A 46 -2.57 -2.72 -8.61
CA SER A 46 -3.14 -1.44 -9.05
C SER A 46 -4.66 -1.54 -9.28
N GLY A 47 -5.41 -0.54 -8.82
CA GLY A 47 -6.87 -0.50 -8.88
C GLY A 47 -7.58 -1.18 -7.71
N SER A 48 -6.88 -1.94 -6.87
CA SER A 48 -7.45 -2.57 -5.68
C SER A 48 -7.86 -1.53 -4.64
N PHE A 49 -8.96 -1.81 -3.94
CA PHE A 49 -9.33 -1.11 -2.72
C PHE A 49 -8.75 -1.86 -1.53
N VAL A 50 -8.07 -1.15 -0.63
CA VAL A 50 -7.38 -1.74 0.52
C VAL A 50 -7.71 -0.98 1.79
N ARG A 51 -7.78 -1.69 2.92
CA ARG A 51 -7.73 -1.02 4.23
C ARG A 51 -6.28 -0.75 4.60
N CYS A 52 -6.03 0.45 5.12
CA CYS A 52 -4.73 0.84 5.63
C CYS A 52 -4.76 1.08 7.14
N ARG A 53 -3.63 0.83 7.79
CA ARG A 53 -3.39 1.16 9.20
C ARG A 53 -2.08 1.92 9.34
N GLU A 54 -1.99 2.76 10.35
CA GLU A 54 -0.72 3.42 10.68
C GLU A 54 0.32 2.38 11.13
N ARG A 55 1.56 2.59 10.70
CA ARG A 55 2.74 1.82 11.12
C ARG A 55 3.90 2.77 11.35
N THR A 56 4.64 2.53 12.44
CA THR A 56 5.97 3.10 12.65
C THR A 56 7.01 2.13 12.08
N PHE A 57 7.83 2.61 11.16
CA PHE A 57 8.96 1.86 10.60
C PHE A 57 10.17 1.90 11.55
N SER A 58 11.15 1.02 11.32
CA SER A 58 12.34 0.90 12.18
C SER A 58 13.16 2.20 12.31
N GLY A 59 13.03 3.12 11.35
CA GLY A 59 13.65 4.45 11.38
C GLY A 59 12.86 5.52 12.16
N GLY A 60 11.71 5.18 12.75
CA GLY A 60 10.82 6.13 13.43
C GLY A 60 9.85 6.87 12.49
N GLU A 61 9.93 6.64 11.19
CA GLU A 61 8.98 7.17 10.21
C GLU A 61 7.59 6.52 10.38
N HIS A 62 6.54 7.30 10.12
CA HIS A 62 5.16 6.84 10.19
C HIS A 62 4.54 6.81 8.80
N GLY A 63 3.75 5.77 8.51
CA GLY A 63 3.03 5.66 7.23
C GLY A 63 1.83 4.73 7.29
N PHE A 64 0.99 4.81 6.27
CA PHE A 64 -0.18 3.94 6.10
C PHE A 64 0.21 2.65 5.38
N VAL A 65 0.03 1.51 6.02
CA VAL A 65 0.31 0.19 5.45
C VAL A 65 -1.00 -0.49 5.07
N ALA A 66 -1.10 -0.94 3.83
CA ALA A 66 -2.19 -1.80 3.37
C ALA A 66 -2.11 -3.17 4.07
N TYR A 67 -3.24 -3.68 4.57
CA TYR A 67 -3.25 -4.96 5.30
C TYR A 67 -4.38 -5.91 4.90
N GLU A 68 -5.40 -5.44 4.17
CA GLU A 68 -6.46 -6.31 3.63
C GLU A 68 -7.15 -5.66 2.42
N MET A 69 -7.77 -6.50 1.59
CA MET A 69 -8.67 -6.06 0.52
C MET A 69 -9.94 -5.45 1.11
N ALA A 70 -10.42 -4.40 0.46
CA ALA A 70 -11.68 -3.74 0.77
C ALA A 70 -12.57 -3.68 -0.47
N THR A 71 -13.80 -3.23 -0.27
CA THR A 71 -14.66 -2.73 -1.34
C THR A 71 -14.68 -1.20 -1.29
N ALA A 72 -14.98 -0.59 -2.43
CA ALA A 72 -15.33 0.83 -2.51
C ALA A 72 -16.34 1.21 -1.42
#